data_AF-T1PX81-F1
#
_entry.id   AF-T1PX81-F1
#
_cell.length_a   1.000
_cell.length_b   1.000
_cell.length_c   1.000
_cell.angle_alpha   90.00
_cell.angle_beta   90.00
_cell.angle_gamma   90.00
#
_symmetry.space_group_name_H-M   'P 1'
#
loop_
_entity.id
_entity.type
_entity.pdbx_description
1 polymer ?
#
loop_
_entity_poly.entity_id
_entity_poly.type
_entity_poly.pdbx_seq_one_letter_code
_entity_poly.pdbx_strand_id
1 'polypeptide(L)'
;MEKHQEERKTPVIVVKKRRTFSPPSLSEQTDIIVPVSTEQATESTPAGIISSAVETHIPEAPARKKKKKRHRFPRPAHWTREYTHECVEKIKTLFPHLRAEGGGFIPLKIGISNDISAFLAENPDTELSMDEWFCAVSCITSRRVYLQRTSVAGVPRYGLDGHPDGQVSETEAQSAGQRLAIIEQKWLRTKERQTEQ
;
A
#
# COMPACT_ATOMS: atom_id res chain seq x y z
N MET A 1 4.55 47.61 -45.71
CA MET A 1 3.17 47.24 -45.37
C MET A 1 3.13 45.72 -45.51
N GLU A 2 2.88 44.86 -44.54
CA GLU A 2 2.18 44.93 -43.25
C GLU A 2 2.87 44.00 -42.24
N LYS A 3 2.81 44.36 -40.96
CA LYS A 3 3.22 43.54 -39.83
C LYS A 3 2.05 42.63 -39.44
N HIS A 4 2.24 41.32 -39.46
CA HIS A 4 1.35 40.41 -38.73
C HIS A 4 1.95 40.14 -37.35
N GLN A 5 1.47 40.91 -36.37
CA GLN A 5 1.54 40.52 -34.96
C GLN A 5 0.42 39.52 -34.70
N GLU A 6 0.76 38.29 -34.33
CA GLU A 6 -0.21 37.34 -33.81
C GLU A 6 -0.09 37.30 -32.29
N GLU A 7 -1.20 37.64 -31.63
CA GLU A 7 -1.34 37.76 -30.18
C GLU A 7 -0.97 36.46 -29.46
N ARG A 8 0.04 36.53 -28.58
CA ARG A 8 0.28 35.49 -27.59
C ARG A 8 -0.82 35.54 -26.54
N LYS A 9 -1.79 34.61 -26.61
CA LYS A 9 -2.72 34.34 -25.51
C LYS A 9 -1.93 33.99 -24.24
N THR A 10 -2.02 34.83 -23.24
CA THR A 10 -1.45 34.59 -21.90
C THR A 10 -2.23 33.47 -21.21
N PRO A 11 -1.56 32.45 -20.64
CA PRO A 11 -2.26 31.45 -19.85
C PRO A 11 -2.74 32.07 -18.53
N VAL A 12 -4.04 31.96 -18.27
CA VAL A 12 -4.66 32.36 -17.00
C VAL A 12 -4.23 31.36 -15.93
N ILE A 13 -3.31 31.78 -15.05
CA ILE A 13 -2.85 30.97 -13.92
C ILE A 13 -3.86 31.12 -12.79
N VAL A 14 -4.67 30.07 -12.56
CA VAL A 14 -5.60 30.02 -11.43
C VAL A 14 -4.84 29.54 -10.19
N VAL A 15 -4.52 30.47 -9.29
CA VAL A 15 -3.86 30.16 -8.02
C VAL A 15 -4.89 29.54 -7.07
N LYS A 16 -4.82 28.23 -6.85
CA LYS A 16 -5.62 27.55 -5.82
C LYS A 16 -5.12 27.98 -4.45
N LYS A 17 -5.90 28.84 -3.77
CA LYS A 17 -5.66 29.30 -2.39
C LYS A 17 -5.45 28.09 -1.48
N ARG A 18 -4.23 27.89 -0.99
CA ARG A 18 -3.94 26.93 0.07
C ARG A 18 -4.54 27.47 1.36
N ARG A 19 -5.33 26.65 2.05
CA ARG A 19 -5.76 26.92 3.43
C ARG A 19 -4.50 26.89 4.30
N THR A 20 -4.12 28.02 4.85
CA THR A 20 -3.04 28.13 5.84
C THR A 20 -3.46 27.30 7.06
N PHE A 21 -2.79 26.18 7.28
CA PHE A 21 -2.91 25.44 8.54
C PHE A 21 -1.87 26.06 9.47
N SER A 22 -2.30 26.92 10.38
CA SER A 22 -1.45 27.35 11.48
C SER A 22 -1.13 26.13 12.35
N PRO A 23 0.13 25.88 12.73
CA PRO A 23 0.42 24.89 13.74
C PRO A 23 -0.17 25.33 15.09
N PRO A 24 -0.67 24.42 15.94
CA PRO A 24 -1.01 24.78 17.30
C PRO A 24 0.26 25.23 18.03
N SER A 25 0.16 26.40 18.65
CA SER A 25 1.16 27.03 19.50
C SER A 25 1.57 26.09 20.63
N LEU A 26 2.87 25.95 20.85
CA LEU A 26 3.44 25.48 22.10
C LEU A 26 2.98 26.42 23.22
N SER A 27 2.21 25.93 24.19
CA SER A 27 2.20 26.56 25.52
C SER A 27 3.04 25.71 26.45
N GLU A 28 4.12 26.34 26.90
CA GLU A 28 4.91 25.95 28.06
C GLU A 28 3.98 25.67 29.25
N GLN A 29 4.12 24.49 29.85
CA GLN A 29 3.97 24.37 31.28
C GLN A 29 5.20 23.64 31.79
N THR A 30 6.14 24.46 32.24
CA THR A 30 7.23 24.12 33.13
C THR A 30 6.68 23.33 34.32
N ASP A 31 7.23 22.14 34.57
CA ASP A 31 7.59 21.77 35.93
C ASP A 31 8.98 21.13 35.91
N ILE A 32 9.77 21.67 36.82
CA ILE A 32 11.21 21.64 36.95
C ILE A 32 11.63 20.37 37.66
N ILE A 33 12.47 19.52 37.05
CA ILE A 33 13.47 18.73 37.79
C ILE A 33 14.74 18.58 36.94
N VAL A 34 15.81 19.26 37.35
CA VAL A 34 17.21 19.10 36.92
C VAL A 34 18.05 19.43 38.18
N PRO A 35 19.28 18.93 38.37
CA PRO A 35 19.88 17.61 38.17
C PRO A 35 20.61 17.13 39.45
N VAL A 36 21.15 15.90 39.50
CA VAL A 36 22.44 15.71 40.18
C VAL A 36 23.26 14.61 39.52
N SER A 37 24.46 15.01 39.10
CA SER A 37 25.56 14.17 38.68
C SER A 37 26.23 13.57 39.91
N THR A 38 26.68 12.32 39.84
CA THR A 38 27.88 11.89 40.56
C THR A 38 28.61 10.88 39.68
N GLU A 39 29.79 11.31 39.24
CA GLU A 39 30.84 10.49 38.65
C GLU A 39 31.37 9.51 39.70
N GLN A 40 31.74 8.29 39.29
CA GLN A 40 32.97 7.71 39.82
C GLN A 40 33.60 6.77 38.79
N ALA A 41 34.74 7.23 38.27
CA ALA A 41 35.74 6.45 37.58
C ALA A 41 36.79 5.96 38.59
N THR A 42 37.15 4.68 38.51
CA THR A 42 38.46 4.08 38.86
C THR A 42 38.45 2.71 38.18
N GLU A 43 38.98 2.57 36.97
CA GLU A 43 40.38 2.24 36.66
C GLU A 43 40.85 0.90 37.28
N SER A 44 40.96 -0.14 36.44
CA SER A 44 41.98 -1.18 36.53
C SER A 44 42.01 -1.99 35.22
N THR A 45 42.87 -1.58 34.29
CA THR A 45 43.47 -2.41 33.22
C THR A 45 44.76 -3.06 33.75
N PRO A 46 45.56 -3.83 32.99
CA PRO A 46 45.26 -4.89 32.01
C PRO A 46 46.14 -6.16 32.23
N ALA A 47 45.71 -7.31 31.72
CA ALA A 47 46.58 -8.44 31.36
C ALA A 47 46.01 -9.01 30.05
N GLY A 48 46.73 -9.20 28.95
CA GLY A 48 48.12 -9.56 28.78
C GLY A 48 48.15 -10.64 27.69
N ILE A 49 47.93 -10.19 26.45
CA ILE A 49 48.28 -10.72 25.11
C ILE A 49 48.73 -12.20 25.04
N ILE A 50 48.02 -13.03 24.25
CA ILE A 50 48.66 -13.86 23.20
C ILE A 50 47.75 -13.89 21.97
N SER A 51 48.22 -13.28 20.87
CA SER A 51 47.70 -13.51 19.52
C SER A 51 47.94 -14.95 19.08
N SER A 52 46.92 -15.60 18.54
CA SER A 52 47.12 -16.76 17.66
C SER A 52 46.26 -16.59 16.42
N ALA A 53 46.94 -16.29 15.31
CA ALA A 53 46.39 -16.29 13.98
C ALA A 53 46.11 -17.75 13.58
N VAL A 54 44.83 -18.07 13.38
CA VAL A 54 44.42 -19.16 12.48
C VAL A 54 43.42 -18.57 11.50
N GLU A 55 44.00 -18.18 10.38
CA GLU A 55 43.37 -18.05 9.09
C GLU A 55 42.87 -19.43 8.64
N THR A 56 41.56 -19.67 8.67
CA THR A 56 40.88 -20.33 7.54
C THR A 56 39.36 -20.29 7.65
N HIS A 57 38.76 -19.87 6.53
CA HIS A 57 37.43 -20.21 6.05
C HIS A 57 36.22 -19.55 6.73
N ILE A 58 35.90 -18.36 6.19
CA ILE A 58 34.53 -17.86 6.10
C ILE A 58 33.65 -19.02 5.59
N PRO A 59 32.60 -19.47 6.31
CA PRO A 59 31.61 -20.32 5.70
C PRO A 59 30.88 -19.47 4.67
N GLU A 60 31.21 -19.76 3.41
CA GLU A 60 30.52 -19.35 2.20
C GLU A 60 29.01 -19.32 2.46
N ALA A 61 28.43 -18.13 2.29
CA ALA A 61 27.01 -17.90 2.50
C ALA A 61 26.21 -18.96 1.72
N PRO A 62 25.25 -19.66 2.37
CA PRO A 62 24.52 -20.71 1.68
C PRO A 62 23.81 -20.09 0.49
N ALA A 63 24.16 -20.58 -0.69
CA ALA A 63 23.61 -20.19 -1.97
C ALA A 63 22.10 -19.93 -1.83
N ARG A 64 21.70 -18.66 -2.01
CA ARG A 64 20.29 -18.23 -2.04
C ARG A 64 19.58 -19.12 -3.05
N LYS A 65 18.90 -20.17 -2.57
CA LYS A 65 17.95 -20.94 -3.38
C LYS A 65 17.01 -19.89 -3.96
N LYS A 66 17.05 -19.70 -5.28
CA LYS A 66 16.09 -18.84 -5.98
C LYS A 66 14.72 -19.33 -5.56
N LYS A 67 14.04 -18.59 -4.67
CA LYS A 67 12.65 -18.90 -4.29
C LYS A 67 11.92 -19.06 -5.61
N LYS A 68 11.45 -20.28 -5.89
CA LYS A 68 10.61 -20.59 -7.06
C LYS A 68 9.56 -19.49 -7.07
N LYS A 69 9.63 -18.62 -8.10
CA LYS A 69 8.74 -17.47 -8.23
C LYS A 69 7.35 -18.05 -8.09
N ARG A 70 6.67 -17.80 -6.96
CA ARG A 70 5.33 -18.33 -6.72
C ARG A 70 4.57 -17.96 -7.98
N HIS A 71 4.17 -18.98 -8.75
CA HIS A 71 3.35 -18.76 -9.93
C HIS A 71 2.10 -18.10 -9.39
N ARG A 72 2.04 -16.77 -9.49
CA ARG A 72 0.77 -16.08 -9.46
C ARG A 72 -0.02 -16.78 -10.56
N PHE A 73 -1.15 -17.38 -10.22
CA PHE A 73 -2.04 -17.97 -11.22
C PHE A 73 -2.12 -16.96 -12.37
N PRO A 74 -1.79 -17.37 -13.61
CA PRO A 74 -1.80 -16.46 -14.74
C PRO A 74 -3.16 -15.77 -14.77
N ARG A 75 -3.18 -14.43 -14.91
CA ARG A 75 -4.45 -13.78 -15.21
C ARG A 75 -4.97 -14.38 -16.51
N PRO A 76 -6.27 -14.71 -16.58
CA PRO A 76 -6.90 -15.07 -17.85
C PRO A 76 -6.55 -14.06 -18.94
N ALA A 77 -6.31 -14.54 -20.15
CA ALA A 77 -5.83 -13.70 -21.26
C ALA A 77 -6.85 -12.63 -21.67
N HIS A 78 -8.14 -12.89 -21.46
CA HIS A 78 -9.23 -11.96 -21.77
C HIS A 78 -9.40 -10.83 -20.76
N TRP A 79 -8.69 -10.86 -19.62
CA TRP A 79 -8.70 -9.76 -18.65
C TRP A 79 -7.83 -8.59 -19.14
N THR A 80 -8.31 -7.91 -20.18
CA THR A 80 -7.72 -6.68 -20.71
C THR A 80 -7.88 -5.53 -19.72
N ARG A 81 -7.19 -4.41 -19.97
CA ARG A 81 -7.27 -3.22 -19.11
C ARG A 81 -8.68 -2.63 -19.14
N GLU A 82 -9.29 -2.59 -20.32
CA GLU A 82 -10.62 -2.06 -20.60
C GLU A 82 -11.67 -2.91 -19.88
N TYR A 83 -11.61 -4.23 -20.08
CA TYR A 83 -12.48 -5.18 -19.40
C TYR A 83 -12.35 -5.08 -17.87
N THR A 84 -11.11 -5.01 -17.35
CA THR A 84 -10.87 -4.83 -15.91
C THR A 84 -11.46 -3.53 -15.38
N HIS A 85 -11.41 -2.46 -16.17
CA HIS A 85 -11.97 -1.16 -15.80
C HIS A 85 -13.50 -1.24 -15.73
N GLU A 86 -14.15 -1.79 -16.75
CA GLU A 86 -15.60 -2.00 -16.79
C GLU A 86 -16.08 -2.85 -15.61
N CYS A 87 -15.41 -3.96 -15.31
CA CYS A 87 -15.74 -4.80 -14.15
C CYS A 87 -15.68 -4.01 -12.84
N VAL A 88 -14.66 -3.17 -12.65
CA VAL A 88 -14.52 -2.35 -11.44
C VAL A 88 -15.59 -1.26 -11.36
N GLU A 89 -15.97 -0.64 -12.48
CA GLU A 89 -17.07 0.34 -12.50
C GLU A 89 -18.41 -0.32 -12.16
N LYS A 90 -18.70 -1.51 -12.72
CA LYS A 90 -19.88 -2.30 -12.35
C LYS A 90 -19.95 -2.59 -10.85
N ILE A 91 -18.83 -2.98 -10.23
CA ILE A 91 -18.81 -3.19 -8.77
C ILE A 91 -19.10 -1.89 -8.02
N LYS A 92 -18.59 -0.75 -8.47
CA LYS A 92 -18.85 0.53 -7.81
C LYS A 92 -20.32 0.95 -7.90
N THR A 93 -20.99 0.63 -9.00
CA THR A 93 -22.42 0.96 -9.17
C THR A 93 -23.30 0.01 -8.36
N LEU A 94 -22.98 -1.28 -8.34
CA LEU A 94 -23.76 -2.29 -7.60
C LEU A 94 -23.53 -2.24 -6.09
N PHE A 95 -22.28 -2.00 -5.66
CA PHE A 95 -21.89 -2.04 -4.25
C PHE A 95 -21.21 -0.72 -3.83
N PRO A 96 -21.94 0.41 -3.82
CA PRO A 96 -21.39 1.71 -3.46
C PRO A 96 -20.87 1.74 -2.02
N HIS A 97 -21.45 0.93 -1.13
CA HIS A 97 -21.05 0.79 0.28
C HIS A 97 -19.63 0.25 0.47
N LEU A 98 -19.09 -0.50 -0.51
CA LEU A 98 -17.72 -1.01 -0.45
C LEU A 98 -16.67 0.07 -0.77
N ARG A 99 -17.10 1.28 -1.14
CA ARG A 99 -16.22 2.39 -1.50
C ARG A 99 -15.81 3.17 -0.25
N ALA A 100 -14.50 3.39 -0.11
CA ALA A 100 -13.97 4.21 0.99
C ALA A 100 -14.08 5.71 0.65
N GLU A 101 -14.31 6.55 1.67
CA GLU A 101 -14.36 8.03 1.54
C GLU A 101 -13.07 8.61 0.94
N GLY A 102 -11.91 8.04 1.26
CA GLY A 102 -10.61 8.39 0.69
C GLY A 102 -10.33 7.77 -0.69
N GLY A 103 -11.34 7.24 -1.37
CA GLY A 103 -11.23 6.57 -2.66
C GLY A 103 -10.76 5.11 -2.58
N GLY A 104 -10.97 4.34 -3.64
CA GLY A 104 -10.74 2.89 -3.65
C GLY A 104 -11.75 2.14 -2.78
N PHE A 105 -11.41 0.92 -2.39
CA PHE A 105 -12.31 0.01 -1.68
C PHE A 105 -11.88 -0.18 -0.21
N ILE A 106 -12.86 -0.43 0.65
CA ILE A 106 -12.64 -0.88 2.03
C ILE A 106 -12.22 -2.36 2.05
N PRO A 107 -11.57 -2.84 3.13
CA PRO A 107 -11.23 -4.26 3.27
C PRO A 107 -12.47 -5.14 3.16
N LEU A 108 -12.43 -6.11 2.24
CA LEU A 108 -13.56 -6.99 1.98
C LEU A 108 -13.60 -8.13 2.98
N LYS A 109 -14.80 -8.59 3.35
CA LYS A 109 -15.04 -9.82 4.13
C LYS A 109 -14.30 -11.02 3.51
N ILE A 110 -13.81 -11.91 4.36
CA ILE A 110 -13.21 -13.18 3.89
C ILE A 110 -14.32 -14.08 3.35
N GLY A 111 -14.16 -14.57 2.13
CA GLY A 111 -15.18 -15.41 1.48
C GLY A 111 -16.34 -14.62 0.87
N ILE A 112 -16.22 -13.29 0.71
CA ILE A 112 -17.24 -12.42 0.09
C ILE A 112 -17.70 -12.89 -1.31
N SER A 113 -16.88 -13.67 -2.02
CA SER A 113 -17.29 -14.27 -3.31
C SER A 113 -18.46 -15.24 -3.18
N ASN A 114 -18.63 -15.90 -2.04
CA ASN A 114 -19.78 -16.76 -1.78
C ASN A 114 -21.05 -15.91 -1.63
N ASP A 115 -20.94 -14.78 -0.92
CA ASP A 115 -22.04 -13.84 -0.76
C ASP A 115 -22.45 -13.24 -2.12
N ILE A 116 -21.49 -12.99 -3.02
CA ILE A 116 -21.78 -12.58 -4.40
C ILE A 116 -22.51 -13.68 -5.16
N SER A 117 -22.08 -14.94 -5.03
CA SER A 117 -22.77 -16.04 -5.71
C SER A 117 -24.22 -16.20 -5.25
N ALA A 118 -24.50 -15.96 -3.97
CA ALA A 118 -25.87 -15.92 -3.45
C ALA A 118 -26.65 -14.71 -3.98
N PHE A 119 -26.04 -13.52 -3.97
CA PHE A 119 -26.64 -12.30 -4.52
C PHE A 119 -27.04 -12.44 -6.00
N LEU A 120 -26.19 -13.08 -6.81
CA LEU A 120 -26.48 -13.33 -8.23
C LEU A 120 -27.59 -14.36 -8.44
N ALA A 121 -27.74 -15.33 -7.53
CA ALA A 121 -28.84 -16.29 -7.57
C ALA A 121 -30.19 -15.63 -7.23
N GLU A 122 -30.19 -14.64 -6.34
CA GLU A 122 -31.37 -13.88 -5.94
C GLU A 122 -31.74 -12.77 -6.95
N ASN A 123 -30.76 -12.25 -7.69
CA ASN A 123 -30.92 -11.13 -8.62
C ASN A 123 -30.42 -11.53 -10.03
N PRO A 124 -31.17 -12.38 -10.77
CA PRO A 124 -30.73 -12.89 -12.08
C PRO A 124 -30.61 -11.79 -13.15
N ASP A 125 -31.30 -10.66 -12.97
CA ASP A 125 -31.26 -9.52 -13.89
C ASP A 125 -30.02 -8.63 -13.69
N THR A 126 -29.15 -8.98 -12.74
CA THR A 126 -27.92 -8.21 -12.49
C THR A 126 -26.91 -8.43 -13.62
N GLU A 127 -26.37 -7.35 -14.17
CA GLU A 127 -25.34 -7.38 -15.22
C GLU A 127 -23.93 -7.79 -14.73
N LEU A 128 -23.82 -8.50 -13.61
CA LEU A 128 -22.56 -8.94 -13.02
C LEU A 128 -22.45 -10.46 -13.08
N SER A 129 -21.39 -10.95 -13.71
CA SER A 129 -21.01 -12.35 -13.69
C SER A 129 -19.93 -12.63 -12.63
N MET A 130 -19.78 -13.91 -12.26
CA MET A 130 -18.72 -14.33 -11.35
C MET A 130 -17.31 -14.06 -11.91
N ASP A 131 -17.10 -14.15 -13.23
CA ASP A 131 -15.78 -13.85 -13.83
C ASP A 131 -15.45 -12.36 -13.72
N GLU A 132 -16.41 -11.48 -13.98
CA GLU A 132 -16.25 -10.02 -13.81
C GLU A 132 -15.96 -9.67 -12.34
N TRP A 133 -16.64 -10.32 -11.40
CA TRP A 133 -16.34 -10.19 -9.97
C TRP A 133 -14.89 -10.58 -9.67
N PHE A 134 -14.42 -11.75 -10.12
CA PHE A 134 -13.04 -12.20 -9.87
C PHE A 134 -12.01 -11.28 -10.53
N CYS A 135 -12.27 -10.81 -11.75
CA CYS A 135 -11.44 -9.84 -12.46
C CYS A 135 -11.27 -8.56 -11.65
N ALA A 136 -12.38 -7.98 -11.21
CA ALA A 136 -12.37 -6.74 -10.46
C ALA A 136 -11.78 -6.90 -9.06
N VAL A 137 -12.13 -7.94 -8.30
CA VAL A 137 -11.52 -8.20 -6.98
C VAL A 137 -10.01 -8.40 -7.09
N SER A 138 -9.54 -9.12 -8.12
CA SER A 138 -8.10 -9.27 -8.40
C SER A 138 -7.42 -7.93 -8.69
N CYS A 139 -8.11 -7.01 -9.38
CA CYS A 139 -7.63 -5.64 -9.56
C CYS A 139 -7.62 -4.88 -8.22
N ILE A 140 -8.76 -4.79 -7.55
CA ILE A 140 -8.98 -4.03 -6.32
C ILE A 140 -7.97 -4.42 -5.22
N THR A 141 -7.87 -5.71 -4.90
CA THR A 141 -7.03 -6.24 -3.82
C THR A 141 -5.53 -6.15 -4.11
N SER A 142 -5.16 -5.87 -5.36
CA SER A 142 -3.77 -5.66 -5.77
C SER A 142 -3.36 -4.19 -5.79
N ARG A 143 -4.31 -3.25 -5.66
CA ARG A 143 -4.01 -1.81 -5.66
C ARG A 143 -3.30 -1.39 -4.38
N ARG A 144 -2.38 -0.43 -4.54
CA ARG A 144 -1.62 0.17 -3.44
C ARG A 144 -2.52 0.63 -2.29
N VAL A 145 -3.58 1.36 -2.61
CA VAL A 145 -4.51 1.92 -1.61
C VAL A 145 -5.21 0.83 -0.79
N TYR A 146 -5.58 -0.28 -1.42
CA TYR A 146 -6.18 -1.42 -0.71
C TYR A 146 -5.17 -2.10 0.21
N LEU A 147 -3.94 -2.30 -0.27
CA LEU A 147 -2.85 -2.89 0.50
C LEU A 147 -2.46 -2.03 1.71
N GLN A 148 -2.50 -0.70 1.58
CA GLN A 148 -2.25 0.22 2.71
C GLN A 148 -3.30 0.08 3.81
N ARG A 149 -4.58 -0.08 3.46
CA ARG A 149 -5.65 -0.29 4.45
C ARG A 149 -5.55 -1.63 5.13
N THR A 150 -5.19 -2.65 4.36
CA THR A 150 -5.06 -4.02 4.86
C THR A 150 -3.72 -4.31 5.50
N SER A 151 -2.76 -3.38 5.51
CA SER A 151 -1.47 -3.54 6.22
C SER A 151 -1.53 -3.21 7.71
N VAL A 152 -2.71 -2.86 8.23
CA VAL A 152 -2.95 -2.58 9.65
C VAL A 152 -3.85 -3.69 10.21
N ALA A 153 -3.39 -4.33 11.28
CA ALA A 153 -4.16 -5.38 11.96
C ALA A 153 -5.36 -4.79 12.71
N GLY A 154 -6.42 -5.58 12.87
CA GLY A 154 -7.65 -5.17 13.56
C GLY A 154 -8.57 -4.26 12.74
N VAL A 155 -8.19 -3.90 11.51
CA VAL A 155 -9.07 -3.12 10.63
C VAL A 155 -10.31 -3.95 10.28
N PRO A 156 -11.53 -3.41 10.44
CA PRO A 156 -12.75 -4.14 10.11
C PRO A 156 -12.82 -4.45 8.63
N ARG A 157 -13.33 -5.64 8.33
CA ARG A 157 -13.69 -6.06 6.98
C ARG A 157 -15.19 -5.89 6.81
N TYR A 158 -15.64 -5.69 5.58
CA TYR A 158 -17.04 -5.36 5.32
C TYR A 158 -17.68 -6.36 4.35
N GLY A 159 -18.92 -6.72 4.64
CA GLY A 159 -19.79 -7.51 3.78
C GLY A 159 -20.38 -6.68 2.63
N LEU A 160 -21.16 -7.33 1.77
CA LEU A 160 -21.85 -6.68 0.64
C LEU A 160 -22.88 -5.64 1.07
N ASP A 161 -23.43 -5.83 2.26
CA ASP A 161 -24.38 -4.94 2.93
C ASP A 161 -23.72 -3.69 3.55
N GLY A 162 -22.39 -3.64 3.57
CA GLY A 162 -21.64 -2.55 4.18
C GLY A 162 -21.50 -2.65 5.69
N HIS A 163 -21.87 -3.77 6.31
CA HIS A 163 -21.65 -3.99 7.75
C HIS A 163 -20.30 -4.66 8.01
N PRO A 164 -19.67 -4.38 9.17
CA PRO A 164 -18.42 -5.02 9.53
C PRO A 164 -18.62 -6.52 9.78
N ASP A 165 -17.89 -7.36 9.05
CA ASP A 165 -17.86 -8.81 9.17
C ASP A 165 -16.39 -9.29 9.18
N GLY A 166 -15.89 -9.45 10.40
CA GLY A 166 -14.52 -9.84 10.68
C GLY A 166 -13.53 -8.67 10.65
N GLN A 167 -12.25 -9.01 10.78
CA GLN A 167 -11.14 -8.06 10.85
C GLN A 167 -9.90 -8.59 10.15
N VAL A 168 -8.99 -7.70 9.81
CA VAL A 168 -7.67 -8.06 9.27
C VAL A 168 -6.82 -8.65 10.38
N SER A 169 -6.34 -9.88 10.18
CA SER A 169 -5.43 -10.52 11.14
C SER A 169 -4.01 -9.97 11.02
N GLU A 170 -3.19 -10.19 12.05
CA GLU A 170 -1.81 -9.71 12.06
C GLU A 170 -0.96 -10.30 10.92
N THR A 171 -1.16 -11.58 10.60
CA THR A 171 -0.45 -12.24 9.50
C THR A 171 -0.83 -11.68 8.13
N GLU A 172 -2.11 -11.34 7.96
CA GLU A 172 -2.60 -10.69 6.74
C GLU A 172 -2.04 -9.28 6.60
N ALA A 173 -2.01 -8.52 7.70
CA ALA A 173 -1.44 -7.18 7.76
C ALA A 173 0.04 -7.17 7.36
N GLN A 174 0.82 -8.09 7.93
CA GLN A 174 2.21 -8.28 7.55
C GLN A 174 2.36 -8.66 6.08
N SER A 175 1.52 -9.56 5.56
CA SER A 175 1.54 -9.97 4.16
C SER A 175 1.23 -8.82 3.20
N ALA A 176 0.23 -8.00 3.53
CA ALA A 176 -0.13 -6.81 2.77
C ALA A 176 1.00 -5.77 2.77
N GLY A 177 1.62 -5.53 3.93
CA GLY A 177 2.79 -4.66 4.07
C GLY A 177 3.97 -5.11 3.20
N GLN A 178 4.29 -6.41 3.20
CA GLN A 178 5.34 -6.96 2.32
C GLN A 178 5.01 -6.76 0.84
N ARG A 179 3.76 -6.99 0.43
CA ARG A 179 3.33 -6.75 -0.97
C ARG A 179 3.42 -5.29 -1.36
N LEU A 180 3.03 -4.38 -0.46
CA LEU A 180 3.10 -2.95 -0.65
C LEU A 180 4.55 -2.50 -0.90
N ALA A 181 5.48 -2.92 -0.04
CA ALA A 181 6.90 -2.61 -0.18
C ALA A 181 7.48 -3.08 -1.53
N ILE A 182 7.09 -4.28 -2.01
CA ILE A 182 7.51 -4.79 -3.32
C ILE A 182 6.99 -3.91 -4.46
N ILE A 183 5.75 -3.43 -4.37
CA ILE A 183 5.15 -2.56 -5.40
C ILE A 183 5.87 -1.20 -5.41
N GLU A 184 6.15 -0.63 -4.25
CA GLU A 184 6.82 0.66 -4.13
C GLU A 184 8.27 0.61 -4.65
N GLN A 185 9.03 -0.44 -4.33
CA GLN A 185 10.37 -0.64 -4.88
C GLN A 185 10.36 -0.76 -6.42
N LYS A 186 9.38 -1.46 -7.00
CA LYS A 186 9.26 -1.57 -8.46
C LYS A 186 8.93 -0.24 -9.12
N TRP A 187 8.09 0.56 -8.45
CA TRP A 187 7.73 1.89 -8.93
C TRP A 187 8.95 2.82 -8.93
N LEU A 188 9.74 2.84 -7.85
CA LEU A 188 10.98 3.61 -7.75
C LEU A 188 11.96 3.24 -8.87
N ARG A 189 12.23 1.95 -9.08
CA ARG A 189 13.11 1.47 -10.16
C ARG A 189 12.63 1.82 -11.56
N THR A 190 11.32 1.95 -11.75
CA THR A 190 10.76 2.35 -13.05
C THR A 190 10.91 3.84 -13.26
N LYS A 191 10.73 4.63 -12.19
CA LYS A 191 10.93 6.08 -12.19
C LYS A 191 12.40 6.45 -12.47
N GLU A 192 13.34 5.79 -11.80
CA GLU A 192 14.79 5.98 -12.01
C GLU A 192 15.18 5.74 -13.48
N ARG A 193 14.71 4.63 -14.08
CA ARG A 193 14.96 4.31 -15.50
C ARG A 193 14.33 5.28 -16.48
N GLN A 194 13.26 5.98 -16.10
CA GLN A 194 12.63 7.01 -16.93
C GLN A 194 13.35 8.35 -16.83
N THR A 195 14.07 8.60 -15.74
CA THR A 195 14.87 9.83 -15.57
C THR A 195 16.27 9.75 -16.15
N GLU A 196 16.76 8.53 -16.46
CA GLU A 196 18.06 8.28 -17.10
C GLU A 196 18.01 8.28 -18.64
N GLN A 197 16.82 8.43 -19.26
CA GLN A 197 16.61 8.53 -20.70
C GLN A 197 16.25 9.97 -21.10
#